data_AF-A0A1Q2HP83-F1
#
_entry.id   AF-A0A1Q2HP83-F1
#
_cell.length_a   1.000
_cell.length_b   1.000
_cell.length_c   1.000
_cell.angle_alpha   90.00
_cell.angle_beta   90.00
_cell.angle_gamma   90.00
#
_symmetry.space_group_name_H-M   'P 1'
#
loop_
_entity.id
_entity.type
_entity.pdbx_description
1 polymer ?
#
loop_
_entity_poly.entity_id
_entity_poly.type
_entity_poly.pdbx_seq_one_letter_code
_entity_poly.pdbx_strand_id
1 'polypeptide(L)'
;MREGVLYLPNINSDALFITLNKTKKHYSPTTMYKDYAINETFFHWQSQSSTSEHSKTGQRYINHKANNHSILLFVREDKENSNQLANPYYFLGQAEYIEHKGSKPMSITWKLKHPMPAHLIRKTSRLVIN
;
A
#
# COMPACT_ATOMS: atom_id res chain seq x y z
N MET A 1 -10.16 -0.73 -12.68
CA MET A 1 -9.13 -0.92 -11.64
C MET A 1 -8.33 -2.16 -12.00
N ARG A 2 -7.02 -2.03 -12.25
CA ARG A 2 -6.14 -3.18 -12.50
C ARG A 2 -5.43 -3.45 -11.17
N GLU A 3 -5.64 -4.63 -10.59
CA GLU A 3 -4.88 -5.13 -9.42
C GLU A 3 -4.76 -4.15 -8.23
N GLY A 4 -5.87 -3.50 -7.84
CA GLY A 4 -5.89 -2.64 -6.64
C GLY A 4 -5.28 -1.24 -6.81
N VAL A 5 -5.01 -0.80 -8.05
CA VAL A 5 -4.61 0.58 -8.34
C VAL A 5 -5.55 1.24 -9.34
N LEU A 6 -5.84 2.52 -9.10
CA LEU A 6 -6.63 3.37 -9.98
C LEU A 6 -5.88 4.68 -10.26
N TYR A 7 -5.44 4.84 -11.51
CA TYR A 7 -4.89 6.10 -12.00
C TYR A 7 -6.03 7.06 -12.39
N LEU A 8 -6.02 8.26 -11.83
CA LEU A 8 -7.02 9.31 -11.96
C LEU A 8 -6.37 10.57 -12.57
N PRO A 9 -6.22 10.62 -13.91
CA PRO A 9 -5.51 11.71 -14.57
C PRO A 9 -6.18 13.08 -14.36
N ASN A 10 -7.52 13.13 -14.31
CA ASN A 10 -8.29 14.37 -14.18
C ASN A 10 -8.02 15.13 -12.89
N ILE A 11 -7.55 14.45 -11.84
CA ILE A 11 -7.18 15.04 -10.55
C ILE A 11 -5.73 14.75 -10.20
N ASN A 12 -4.92 14.37 -11.20
CA ASN A 12 -3.50 14.06 -11.08
C ASN A 12 -3.18 13.16 -9.86
N SER A 13 -3.85 12.00 -9.76
CA SER A 13 -3.71 11.13 -8.59
C SER A 13 -3.65 9.63 -8.94
N ASP A 14 -3.03 8.83 -8.09
CA ASP A 14 -3.15 7.38 -8.05
C ASP A 14 -3.74 6.96 -6.70
N ALA A 15 -4.82 6.18 -6.74
CA ALA A 15 -5.42 5.57 -5.57
C ALA A 15 -4.95 4.10 -5.43
N LEU A 16 -4.34 3.79 -4.29
CA LEU A 16 -3.83 2.48 -3.93
C LEU A 16 -4.80 1.80 -2.96
N PHE A 17 -5.40 0.69 -3.38
CA PHE A 17 -6.36 -0.10 -2.61
C PHE A 17 -5.69 -1.35 -2.05
N ILE A 18 -5.35 -1.29 -0.76
CA ILE A 18 -4.47 -2.23 -0.09
C ILE A 18 -5.29 -3.08 0.88
N THR A 19 -5.02 -4.39 0.90
CA THR A 19 -5.61 -5.32 1.88
C THR A 19 -4.47 -5.88 2.73
N LEU A 20 -4.49 -5.61 4.04
CA LEU A 20 -3.38 -5.91 4.95
C LEU A 20 -3.26 -7.41 5.28
N ASN A 21 -4.38 -8.15 5.30
CA ASN A 21 -4.39 -9.58 5.58
C ASN A 21 -4.35 -10.41 4.30
N LYS A 22 -3.56 -11.49 4.34
CA LYS A 22 -4.01 -12.79 3.82
C LYS A 22 -3.54 -13.92 4.74
N THR A 23 -4.44 -14.32 5.65
CA THR A 23 -4.61 -15.67 6.22
C THR A 23 -3.34 -16.50 6.52
N LYS A 24 -3.11 -16.73 7.81
CA LYS A 24 -2.15 -17.68 8.44
C LYS A 24 -2.19 -19.15 7.97
N LYS A 25 -2.96 -19.53 6.93
CA LYS A 25 -3.29 -20.94 6.71
C LYS A 25 -2.38 -21.72 5.75
N HIS A 26 -1.62 -21.09 4.83
CA HIS A 26 -0.80 -21.84 3.86
C HIS A 26 0.40 -21.09 3.25
N TYR A 27 1.31 -20.48 4.02
CA TYR A 27 2.53 -19.92 3.39
C TYR A 27 3.80 -20.07 4.24
N SER A 28 4.88 -20.46 3.54
CA SER A 28 6.27 -20.53 4.04
C SER A 28 6.73 -19.16 4.57
N PRO A 29 7.53 -19.10 5.65
CA PRO A 29 8.01 -17.85 6.29
C PRO A 29 8.75 -16.86 5.38
N THR A 30 9.19 -17.31 4.19
CA THR A 30 10.02 -16.53 3.27
C THR A 30 9.23 -15.66 2.27
N THR A 31 7.89 -15.70 2.27
CA THR A 31 7.05 -15.06 1.22
C THR A 31 5.90 -14.16 1.74
N MET A 32 5.90 -13.77 3.02
CA MET A 32 4.93 -12.82 3.62
C MET A 32 5.74 -11.62 4.15
N TYR A 33 5.50 -10.35 3.82
CA TYR A 33 4.29 -9.59 3.53
C TYR A 33 4.61 -8.54 2.45
N LYS A 34 3.70 -8.32 1.49
CA LYS A 34 3.92 -7.33 0.43
C LYS A 34 3.56 -5.90 0.83
N ASP A 35 2.57 -5.75 1.72
CA ASP A 35 2.04 -4.45 2.16
C ASP A 35 1.87 -4.46 3.68
N TYR A 36 2.44 -3.49 4.40
CA TYR A 36 2.35 -3.39 5.86
C TYR A 36 2.68 -1.99 6.38
N ALA A 37 2.09 -1.62 7.51
CA ALA A 37 2.50 -0.42 8.24
C ALA A 37 3.84 -0.68 8.96
N ILE A 38 4.84 0.15 8.67
CA ILE A 38 6.17 0.13 9.35
C ILE A 38 6.03 0.77 10.73
N ASN A 39 5.37 1.92 10.79
CA ASN A 39 4.95 2.60 12.01
C ASN A 39 3.73 3.48 11.70
N GLU A 40 3.33 4.37 12.61
CA GLU A 40 2.17 5.24 12.42
C GLU A 40 2.21 6.15 11.19
N THR A 41 3.39 6.50 10.68
CA THR A 41 3.54 7.42 9.53
C THR A 41 4.22 6.79 8.33
N PHE A 42 4.80 5.59 8.45
CA PHE A 42 5.49 4.92 7.35
C PHE A 42 4.78 3.62 6.97
N PHE A 43 4.59 3.42 5.66
CA PHE A 43 3.87 2.30 5.10
C PHE A 43 4.67 1.66 3.95
N HIS A 44 4.87 0.36 4.01
CA HIS A 44 5.48 -0.42 2.94
C HIS A 44 4.40 -0.93 1.99
N TRP A 45 4.60 -0.76 0.69
CA TRP A 45 3.68 -1.24 -0.35
C TRP A 45 4.45 -1.83 -1.54
N GLN A 46 4.00 -2.97 -2.06
CA GLN A 46 4.53 -3.54 -3.28
C GLN A 46 3.63 -3.26 -4.48
N SER A 47 4.22 -2.71 -5.53
CA SER A 47 3.53 -2.48 -6.80
C SER A 47 3.13 -3.78 -7.51
N GLN A 48 2.29 -3.64 -8.54
CA GLN A 48 1.97 -4.74 -9.45
C GLN A 48 3.24 -5.33 -10.07
N SER A 49 3.20 -6.63 -10.36
CA SER A 49 4.36 -7.40 -10.84
C SER A 49 5.00 -6.87 -12.13
N SER A 50 4.30 -6.04 -12.89
CA SER A 50 4.81 -5.44 -14.13
C SER A 50 5.32 -4.00 -13.98
N THR A 51 5.04 -3.35 -12.85
CA THR A 51 5.48 -1.97 -12.59
C THR A 51 6.97 -2.00 -12.30
N SER A 52 7.78 -1.45 -13.23
CA SER A 52 9.21 -1.21 -13.04
C SER A 52 9.49 0.22 -12.62
N GLU A 53 10.64 0.48 -11.99
CA GLU A 53 11.08 1.84 -11.63
C GLU A 53 11.17 2.74 -12.88
N HIS A 54 11.53 2.18 -14.04
CA HIS A 54 11.63 2.88 -15.32
C HIS A 54 10.30 2.97 -16.09
N SER A 55 9.25 2.29 -15.63
CA SER A 55 7.94 2.34 -16.29
C SER A 55 7.25 3.70 -16.08
N LYS A 56 6.30 4.05 -16.96
CA LYS A 56 5.48 5.27 -16.80
C LYS A 56 4.80 5.34 -15.42
N THR A 57 4.39 4.22 -14.86
CA THR A 57 3.76 4.15 -13.54
C THR A 57 4.78 4.29 -12.42
N GLY A 58 5.90 3.57 -12.47
CA GLY A 58 6.98 3.69 -11.47
C GLY A 58 7.56 5.10 -11.41
N GLN A 59 7.81 5.72 -12.56
CA GLN A 59 8.27 7.11 -12.64
C GLN A 59 7.24 8.11 -12.09
N ARG A 60 5.94 7.82 -12.22
CA ARG A 60 4.88 8.64 -11.64
C ARG A 60 4.85 8.56 -10.12
N TYR A 61 5.15 7.39 -9.55
CA TYR A 61 5.31 7.20 -8.10
C TYR A 61 6.57 7.89 -7.57
N ILE A 62 7.73 7.67 -8.19
CA ILE A 62 9.02 8.24 -7.74
C ILE A 62 8.98 9.76 -7.79
N ASN A 63 8.48 10.34 -8.89
CA ASN A 63 8.51 11.78 -9.12
C ASN A 63 7.18 12.46 -8.74
N HIS A 64 6.32 11.81 -7.95
CA HIS A 64 4.96 12.27 -7.74
C HIS A 64 4.92 13.72 -7.21
N LYS A 65 5.80 14.07 -6.27
CA LYS A 65 5.90 15.41 -5.68
C LYS A 65 6.28 16.48 -6.69
N ALA A 66 7.29 16.21 -7.52
CA ALA A 66 7.73 17.12 -8.58
C ALA A 66 6.64 17.35 -9.63
N ASN A 67 5.82 16.34 -9.88
CA ASN A 67 4.72 16.38 -10.85
C ASN A 67 3.39 16.84 -10.27
N ASN A 68 3.37 17.33 -9.02
CA ASN A 68 2.15 17.68 -8.27
C ASN A 68 1.09 16.55 -8.29
N HIS A 69 1.56 15.31 -8.28
CA HIS A 69 0.77 14.09 -8.38
C HIS A 69 0.54 13.49 -6.99
N SER A 70 -0.72 13.19 -6.66
CA SER A 70 -1.08 12.67 -5.34
C SER A 70 -1.12 11.15 -5.30
N ILE A 71 -0.51 10.55 -4.28
CA ILE A 71 -0.63 9.13 -3.98
C ILE A 71 -1.59 8.98 -2.80
N LEU A 72 -2.69 8.27 -2.99
CA LEU A 72 -3.80 8.14 -2.03
C LEU A 72 -3.90 6.71 -1.54
N LEU A 73 -3.80 6.49 -0.23
CA LEU A 73 -3.82 5.14 0.35
C LEU A 73 -5.20 4.82 0.94
N PHE A 74 -5.79 3.73 0.46
CA PHE A 74 -7.02 3.13 0.96
C PHE A 74 -6.69 1.74 1.49
N VAL A 75 -6.82 1.52 2.79
CA VAL A 75 -6.47 0.23 3.41
C VAL A 75 -7.69 -0.45 3.99
N ARG A 76 -7.73 -1.76 3.92
CA ARG A 76 -8.65 -2.59 4.70
C ARG A 76 -7.88 -3.76 5.29
N GLU A 77 -8.40 -4.31 6.38
CA GLU A 77 -7.76 -5.46 7.02
C GLU A 77 -7.96 -6.69 6.13
N ASP A 78 -9.19 -7.17 6.01
CA ASP A 78 -9.56 -8.31 5.18
C ASP A 78 -10.46 -7.88 4.03
N LYS A 79 -10.62 -8.73 3.01
CA LYS A 79 -11.59 -8.45 1.94
C LYS A 79 -13.03 -8.48 2.45
N GLU A 80 -13.34 -9.41 3.33
CA GLU A 80 -14.67 -9.71 3.85
C GLU A 80 -14.60 -9.91 5.37
N ASN A 81 -15.72 -9.67 6.05
CA ASN A 81 -15.89 -9.97 7.48
C ASN A 81 -16.41 -11.40 7.70
N SER A 82 -16.65 -11.78 8.97
CA SER A 82 -17.17 -13.10 9.35
C SER A 82 -18.52 -13.45 8.71
N ASN A 83 -19.26 -12.44 8.24
CA ASN A 83 -20.58 -12.59 7.62
C ASN A 83 -20.49 -12.57 6.08
N GLN A 84 -19.29 -12.71 5.50
CA GLN A 84 -19.02 -12.66 4.05
C GLN A 84 -19.40 -11.32 3.39
N LEU A 85 -19.50 -10.25 4.18
CA LEU A 85 -19.72 -8.90 3.67
C LEU A 85 -18.37 -8.21 3.44
N ALA A 86 -18.27 -7.45 2.35
CA ALA A 86 -17.05 -6.71 2.04
C ALA A 86 -16.68 -5.72 3.17
N ASN A 87 -15.44 -5.76 3.64
CA ASN A 87 -14.96 -4.76 4.58
C ASN A 87 -14.75 -3.41 3.88
N PRO A 88 -15.10 -2.30 4.56
CA PRO A 88 -14.84 -0.97 4.05
C PRO A 88 -13.34 -0.69 4.00
N TYR A 89 -12.95 0.22 3.12
CA TYR A 89 -11.62 0.81 3.13
C TYR A 89 -11.57 2.02 4.07
N TYR A 90 -10.50 2.12 4.83
CA TYR A 90 -10.08 3.33 5.52
C TYR A 90 -9.21 4.16 4.59
N PHE A 91 -9.56 5.44 4.41
CA PHE A 91 -8.72 6.38 3.71
C PHE A 91 -7.64 6.93 4.65
N LEU A 92 -6.37 6.61 4.37
CA LEU A 92 -5.23 7.07 5.16
C LEU A 92 -4.71 8.46 4.73
N GLY A 93 -5.28 9.04 3.68
CA GLY A 93 -4.84 10.31 3.13
C GLY A 93 -3.76 10.17 2.06
N GLN A 94 -3.07 11.30 1.83
CA GLN A 94 -1.96 11.40 0.90
C GLN A 94 -0.68 10.80 1.49
N ALA A 95 0.14 10.24 0.60
CA ALA A 95 1.47 9.76 0.93
C ALA A 95 2.57 10.40 0.06
N GLU A 96 3.77 10.45 0.62
CA GLU A 96 4.99 10.91 -0.04
C GLU A 96 5.96 9.76 -0.23
N TYR A 97 6.55 9.67 -1.42
CA TYR A 97 7.58 8.70 -1.75
C TYR A 97 8.84 8.96 -0.91
N ILE A 98 9.42 7.90 -0.34
CA ILE A 98 10.67 7.97 0.44
C ILE A 98 11.78 7.20 -0.27
N GLU A 99 11.54 5.91 -0.50
CA GLU A 99 12.49 5.01 -1.17
C GLU A 99 11.77 3.84 -1.81
N HIS A 100 12.47 3.09 -2.65
CA HIS A 100 12.02 1.78 -3.09
C HIS A 100 13.18 0.78 -3.19
N LYS A 101 12.83 -0.51 -3.23
CA LYS A 101 13.73 -1.62 -3.54
C LYS A 101 13.11 -2.49 -4.64
N GLY A 102 13.96 -3.03 -5.50
CA GLY A 102 13.54 -3.82 -6.65
C GLY A 102 12.88 -2.98 -7.72
N SER A 103 12.86 -3.52 -8.95
CA SER A 103 12.26 -2.84 -10.09
C SER A 103 10.92 -3.46 -10.42
N LYS A 104 10.84 -4.76 -10.71
CA LYS A 104 9.65 -5.44 -11.23
C LYS A 104 9.27 -6.64 -10.32
N PRO A 105 8.47 -6.45 -9.25
CA PRO A 105 7.83 -5.21 -8.81
C PRO A 105 8.71 -4.30 -7.96
N MET A 106 8.34 -3.03 -7.89
CA MET A 106 8.88 -2.07 -6.92
C MET A 106 8.26 -2.32 -5.54
N SER A 107 9.10 -2.32 -4.50
CA SER A 107 8.69 -2.30 -3.09
C SER A 107 8.96 -0.92 -2.52
N ILE A 108 7.92 -0.11 -2.32
CA ILE A 108 8.00 1.33 -2.02
C ILE A 108 7.71 1.57 -0.54
N THR A 109 8.52 2.43 0.09
CA THR A 109 8.22 3.02 1.39
C THR A 109 7.55 4.38 1.18
N TRP A 110 6.32 4.48 1.67
CA TRP A 110 5.49 5.68 1.67
C TRP A 110 5.52 6.34 3.06
N LYS A 111 5.62 7.67 3.12
CA LYS A 111 5.36 8.47 4.33
C LYS A 111 3.98 9.10 4.23
N LEU A 112 3.09 8.75 5.15
CA LEU A 112 1.76 9.32 5.26
C LEU A 112 1.82 10.76 5.78
N LYS A 113 0.97 11.64 5.25
CA LYS A 113 0.84 13.02 5.75
C LYS A 113 0.17 13.10 7.13
N HIS A 114 -0.65 12.11 7.47
CA HIS A 114 -1.31 11.99 8.77
C HIS A 114 -1.05 10.60 9.36
N PRO A 115 -0.87 10.49 10.69
CA PRO A 115 -0.69 9.19 11.34
C PRO A 115 -1.88 8.25 11.09
N MET A 116 -1.59 6.96 10.90
CA MET A 116 -2.62 5.93 10.83
C MET A 116 -3.41 5.86 12.13
N PRO A 117 -4.72 5.58 12.05
CA PRO A 117 -5.51 5.18 13.21
C PRO A 117 -4.85 4.01 13.96
N ALA A 118 -4.68 4.15 15.28
CA ALA A 118 -3.93 3.19 16.10
C ALA A 118 -4.43 1.73 16.01
N HIS A 119 -5.73 1.53 15.75
CA HIS A 119 -6.32 0.20 15.60
C HIS A 119 -5.78 -0.56 14.39
N LEU A 120 -5.37 0.15 13.31
CA LEU A 120 -4.77 -0.45 12.11
C LEU A 120 -3.31 -0.87 12.35
N ILE A 121 -2.58 -0.09 13.16
CA ILE A 121 -1.17 -0.36 13.49
C ILE A 121 -1.04 -1.61 14.37
N ARG A 122 -1.86 -1.72 15.44
CA ARG A 122 -1.76 -2.83 16.40
C ARG A 122 -1.96 -4.22 15.76
N LYS A 123 -2.65 -4.29 14.63
CA LYS A 123 -2.81 -5.54 13.89
C LYS A 123 -1.65 -5.86 12.97
N THR A 124 -0.96 -4.86 12.40
CA THR A 124 0.26 -5.08 11.60
C THR A 124 1.47 -5.39 12.47
N SER A 125 1.62 -4.76 13.64
CA SER A 125 2.78 -4.95 14.53
C SER A 125 2.86 -6.34 15.16
N ARG A 126 1.73 -7.02 15.39
CA ARG A 126 1.70 -8.41 15.90
C ARG A 126 2.30 -9.43 14.91
N LEU A 127 2.66 -9.00 13.70
CA LEU A 127 3.17 -9.86 12.63
C LEU A 127 4.69 -9.70 12.42
N VAL A 128 5.35 -8.76 13.13
CA VAL A 128 6.79 -8.48 13.03
C VAL A 128 7.60 -9.14 14.16
N ILE A 129 6.96 -9.76 15.14
CA ILE A 129 7.62 -10.39 16.28
C ILE A 129 7.20 -11.86 16.36
N ASN A 130 8.03 -12.73 15.76
CA ASN A 130 8.45 -14.06 16.22
C ASN A 130 9.27 -14.75 15.13
#